data_AF-A0A8X6KS64-F1
#
_entry.id   AF-A0A8X6KS64-F1
#
_cell.length_a   1.000
_cell.length_b   1.000
_cell.length_c   1.000
_cell.angle_alpha   90.00
_cell.angle_beta   90.00
_cell.angle_gamma   90.00
#
_symmetry.space_group_name_H-M   'P 1'
#
loop_
_entity.id
_entity.type
_entity.pdbx_description
1 polymer ?
#
loop_
_entity_poly.entity_id
_entity_poly.type
_entity_poly.pdbx_seq_one_letter_code
_entity_poly.pdbx_strand_id
1 'polypeptide(L)'
;MMAKAIAHVAQKPFIAVNHLEAHALVIRLLHEVKFPFLVLLISGGHCQFLIAQDVGKYIKLGETLDDSLGEAFDKVAKMLGLSYPGGPLIEKLAKKGNGARFKLPRAMIKRSGCNFSFSGIKTAVKNLVQKLEMSEQDVCDVCASFQECISDILLDRVSNAIIMAESLNIKINDFVITAELQQIIS
;
A
#
# COMPACT_ATOMS: atom_id res chain seq x y z
N MET A 1 25.31 7.59 -9.90
CA MET A 1 26.75 7.79 -10.21
C MET A 1 27.65 7.41 -9.05
N MET A 2 27.34 7.82 -7.81
CA MET A 2 28.10 7.47 -6.59
C MET A 2 28.47 5.97 -6.47
N ALA A 3 27.49 5.07 -6.56
CA ALA A 3 27.74 3.63 -6.38
C ALA A 3 28.69 3.01 -7.42
N LYS A 4 28.63 3.46 -8.68
CA LYS A 4 29.54 3.00 -9.74
C LYS A 4 30.98 3.47 -9.50
N ALA A 5 31.14 4.72 -9.05
CA ALA A 5 32.46 5.29 -8.74
C ALA A 5 33.12 4.55 -7.56
N ILE A 6 32.36 4.26 -6.50
CA ILE A 6 32.84 3.49 -5.35
C ILE A 6 33.31 2.10 -5.79
N ALA A 7 32.48 1.36 -6.54
CA ALA A 7 32.83 0.02 -7.02
C ALA A 7 34.09 0.03 -7.90
N HIS A 8 34.23 1.04 -8.77
CA HIS A 8 35.38 1.22 -9.64
C HIS A 8 36.67 1.49 -8.85
N VAL A 9 36.66 2.45 -7.91
CA VAL A 9 37.83 2.76 -7.08
C VAL A 9 38.20 1.57 -6.17
N ALA A 10 37.20 0.88 -5.62
CA ALA A 10 37.41 -0.28 -4.76
C ALA A 10 37.79 -1.57 -5.51
N GLN A 11 37.83 -1.56 -6.85
CA GLN A 11 38.05 -2.74 -7.69
C GLN A 11 37.11 -3.90 -7.32
N LYS A 12 35.83 -3.56 -7.06
CA LYS A 12 34.77 -4.53 -6.75
C LYS A 12 33.73 -4.56 -7.86
N PRO A 13 33.05 -5.71 -8.07
CA PRO A 13 31.91 -5.77 -8.98
C PRO A 13 30.82 -4.77 -8.59
N PHE A 14 30.24 -4.09 -9.58
CA PHE A 14 29.04 -3.29 -9.41
C PHE A 14 27.81 -4.14 -9.75
N ILE A 15 26.88 -4.27 -8.81
CA ILE A 15 25.61 -4.98 -9.01
C ILE A 15 24.49 -3.94 -8.93
N ALA A 16 23.75 -3.79 -10.03
CA ALA A 16 22.53 -2.98 -10.03
C ALA A 16 21.39 -3.79 -9.41
N VAL A 17 20.67 -3.19 -8.47
CA VAL A 17 19.55 -3.83 -7.77
C VAL A 17 18.25 -3.15 -8.19
N ASN A 18 17.23 -3.94 -8.51
CA ASN A 18 15.90 -3.41 -8.75
C ASN A 18 15.27 -3.00 -7.41
N HIS A 19 14.79 -1.76 -7.32
CA HIS A 19 14.24 -1.19 -6.09
C HIS A 19 13.05 -2.00 -5.53
N LEU A 20 12.14 -2.48 -6.38
CA LEU A 20 10.96 -3.24 -5.96
C LEU A 20 11.33 -4.67 -5.51
N GLU A 21 12.29 -5.28 -6.21
CA GLU A 21 12.85 -6.56 -5.79
C GLU A 21 13.54 -6.44 -4.41
N ALA A 22 14.29 -5.36 -4.19
CA ALA A 22 14.89 -5.10 -2.88
C ALA A 22 13.82 -5.02 -1.78
N HIS A 23 12.72 -4.31 -2.03
CA HIS A 23 11.59 -4.27 -1.09
C HIS A 23 10.99 -5.67 -0.83
N ALA A 24 10.71 -6.43 -1.88
CA ALA A 24 10.12 -7.77 -1.75
C ALA A 24 11.03 -8.75 -0.97
N LEU A 25 12.35 -8.64 -1.13
CA LEU A 25 13.30 -9.59 -0.56
C LEU A 25 13.86 -9.18 0.81
N VAL A 26 13.78 -7.90 1.22
CA VAL A 26 14.41 -7.42 2.46
C VAL A 26 13.95 -8.17 3.71
N ILE A 27 12.69 -8.62 3.73
CA ILE A 27 12.13 -9.38 4.86
C ILE A 27 12.90 -10.67 5.13
N ARG A 28 13.50 -11.26 4.07
CA ARG A 28 14.27 -12.51 4.14
C ARG A 28 15.60 -12.35 4.86
N LEU A 29 16.05 -11.11 5.09
CA LEU A 29 17.22 -10.82 5.93
C LEU A 29 16.88 -10.94 7.43
N LEU A 30 15.61 -10.78 7.78
CA LEU A 30 15.13 -10.76 9.17
C LEU A 30 14.42 -12.05 9.56
N HIS A 31 13.79 -12.71 8.59
CA HIS A 31 12.96 -13.90 8.81
C HIS A 31 13.24 -14.98 7.74
N GLU A 32 13.08 -16.24 8.12
CA GLU A 32 13.18 -17.37 7.18
C GLU A 32 11.90 -17.49 6.34
N VAL A 33 11.81 -16.69 5.28
CA VAL A 33 10.71 -16.76 4.30
C VAL A 33 11.18 -17.54 3.07
N LYS A 34 10.45 -18.62 2.73
CA LYS A 34 10.78 -19.51 1.62
C LYS A 34 10.00 -19.15 0.38
N PHE A 35 10.65 -19.26 -0.78
CA PHE A 35 9.93 -19.19 -2.04
C PHE A 35 9.02 -20.42 -2.23
N PRO A 36 7.89 -20.29 -2.95
CA PRO A 36 7.28 -19.04 -3.37
C PRO A 36 6.48 -18.38 -2.22
N PHE A 37 6.49 -17.05 -2.17
CA PHE A 37 5.69 -16.28 -1.21
C PHE A 37 4.93 -15.14 -1.89
N LEU A 38 3.79 -14.76 -1.31
CA LEU A 38 2.96 -13.66 -1.78
C LEU A 38 3.44 -12.37 -1.13
N VAL A 39 3.53 -11.30 -1.92
CA VAL A 39 3.99 -9.98 -1.48
C VAL A 39 2.91 -8.96 -1.77
N LEU A 40 2.49 -8.23 -0.74
CA LEU A 40 1.79 -6.96 -0.87
C LEU A 40 2.81 -5.84 -0.67
N LEU A 41 3.17 -5.17 -1.77
CA LEU A 41 4.11 -4.06 -1.75
C LEU A 41 3.35 -2.75 -1.72
N ILE A 42 3.53 -1.99 -0.64
CA ILE A 42 2.91 -0.68 -0.41
C ILE A 42 4.04 0.32 -0.09
N SER A 43 4.27 1.27 -0.99
CA SER A 43 5.17 2.39 -0.77
C SER A 43 4.51 3.72 -1.12
N GLY A 44 5.24 4.83 -0.98
CA GLY A 44 4.76 6.13 -1.45
C GLY A 44 4.38 6.14 -2.94
N GLY A 45 5.02 5.32 -3.79
CA GLY A 45 4.78 5.30 -5.24
C GLY A 45 4.20 4.00 -5.79
N HIS A 46 4.10 2.95 -4.98
CA HIS A 46 3.71 1.63 -5.47
C HIS A 46 2.66 0.99 -4.56
N CYS A 47 1.70 0.30 -5.16
CA CYS A 47 0.75 -0.55 -4.47
C CYS A 47 0.45 -1.74 -5.38
N GLN A 48 1.00 -2.92 -5.07
CA GLN A 48 0.91 -4.07 -5.96
C GLN A 48 1.01 -5.41 -5.23
N PHE A 49 0.46 -6.44 -5.84
CA PHE A 49 0.62 -7.83 -5.45
C PHE A 49 1.59 -8.55 -6.38
N LEU A 50 2.58 -9.21 -5.80
CA LEU A 50 3.56 -10.02 -6.50
C LEU A 50 3.62 -11.42 -5.87
N ILE A 51 3.79 -12.47 -6.67
CA ILE A 51 4.30 -13.75 -6.20
C ILE A 51 5.80 -13.76 -6.49
N ALA A 52 6.62 -13.82 -5.45
CA ALA A 52 8.05 -14.04 -5.58
C ALA A 52 8.32 -15.55 -5.65
N GLN A 53 8.72 -16.05 -6.82
CA GLN A 53 9.04 -17.47 -7.01
C GLN A 53 10.52 -17.78 -6.80
N ASP A 54 11.38 -16.82 -7.10
CA ASP A 54 12.83 -16.87 -6.90
C ASP A 54 13.39 -15.46 -7.02
N VAL A 55 14.68 -15.27 -6.74
CA VAL A 55 15.38 -14.04 -7.09
C VAL A 55 15.29 -13.82 -8.61
N GLY A 56 14.86 -12.63 -9.02
CA GLY A 56 14.61 -12.30 -10.42
C GLY A 56 13.37 -12.95 -11.05
N LYS A 57 12.56 -13.74 -10.31
CA LYS A 57 11.35 -14.41 -10.84
C LYS A 57 10.10 -14.00 -10.07
N TYR A 58 9.31 -13.11 -10.67
CA TYR A 58 8.09 -12.56 -10.07
C TYR A 58 6.90 -12.68 -11.01
N ILE A 59 5.72 -12.97 -10.45
CA ILE A 59 4.44 -12.82 -11.13
C ILE A 59 3.70 -11.63 -10.52
N LYS A 60 3.32 -10.63 -11.33
CA LYS A 60 2.44 -9.56 -10.89
C LYS A 60 0.98 -9.99 -10.98
N LEU A 61 0.28 -9.99 -9.84
CA LEU A 61 -1.14 -10.34 -9.75
C LEU A 61 -2.05 -9.11 -9.91
N GLY A 62 -1.56 -7.94 -9.55
CA GLY A 62 -2.27 -6.68 -9.72
C GLY A 62 -1.49 -5.51 -9.15
N GLU A 63 -1.88 -4.31 -9.55
CA GLU A 63 -1.30 -3.04 -9.11
C GLU A 63 -2.37 -1.96 -9.02
N THR A 64 -2.02 -0.81 -8.47
CA THR A 64 -2.89 0.36 -8.58
C THR A 64 -3.03 0.81 -10.03
N LEU A 65 -4.27 1.09 -10.44
CA LEU A 65 -4.58 1.64 -11.75
C LEU A 65 -4.45 3.16 -11.81
N ASP A 66 -4.32 3.81 -10.64
CA ASP A 66 -4.26 5.27 -10.51
C ASP A 66 -3.21 5.72 -9.48
N ASP A 67 -3.63 6.30 -8.35
CA ASP A 67 -2.73 6.74 -7.29
C ASP A 67 -2.21 5.53 -6.50
N SER A 68 -1.01 5.61 -5.94
CA SER A 68 -0.60 4.65 -4.91
C SER A 68 -1.42 4.83 -3.62
N LEU A 69 -1.35 3.86 -2.71
CA LEU A 69 -1.97 4.02 -1.41
C LEU A 69 -1.31 5.18 -0.63
N GLY A 70 0.03 5.26 -0.63
CA GLY A 70 0.75 6.35 0.05
C GLY A 70 0.34 7.73 -0.48
N GLU A 71 0.25 7.88 -1.80
CA GLU A 71 -0.23 9.13 -2.41
C GLU A 71 -1.67 9.46 -2.02
N ALA A 72 -2.55 8.46 -1.93
CA ALA A 72 -3.92 8.67 -1.50
C ALA A 72 -3.97 9.23 -0.06
N PHE A 73 -3.16 8.67 0.86
CA PHE A 73 -3.00 9.19 2.22
C PHE A 73 -2.48 10.64 2.21
N ASP A 74 -1.42 10.93 1.47
CA ASP A 74 -0.84 12.28 1.44
C ASP A 74 -1.80 13.31 0.83
N LYS A 75 -2.53 12.94 -0.23
CA LYS A 75 -3.52 13.81 -0.89
C LYS A 75 -4.71 14.07 0.05
N VAL A 76 -5.20 13.05 0.77
CA VAL A 76 -6.28 13.21 1.75
C VAL A 76 -5.82 14.07 2.94
N ALA A 77 -4.62 13.83 3.46
CA ALA A 77 -4.05 14.62 4.56
C ALA A 77 -3.97 16.10 4.18
N LYS A 78 -3.49 16.39 2.96
CA LYS A 78 -3.44 17.76 2.43
C LYS A 78 -4.84 18.39 2.31
N MET A 79 -5.87 17.65 1.89
CA MET A 79 -7.25 18.15 1.83
C MET A 79 -7.80 18.51 3.21
N LEU A 80 -7.36 17.81 4.25
CA LEU A 80 -7.73 18.04 5.65
C LEU A 80 -6.84 19.10 6.34
N GLY A 81 -5.93 19.75 5.61
CA GLY A 81 -5.03 20.76 6.17
C GLY A 81 -3.88 20.21 7.02
N LEU A 82 -3.58 18.91 6.91
CA LEU A 82 -2.49 18.25 7.65
C LEU A 82 -1.15 18.40 6.91
N SER A 83 -0.04 18.34 7.65
CA SER A 83 1.31 18.41 7.06
C SER A 83 1.75 17.08 6.43
N TYR A 84 2.84 17.12 5.67
CA TYR A 84 3.47 15.92 5.09
C TYR A 84 4.53 15.34 6.04
N PRO A 85 4.69 14.00 6.15
CA PRO A 85 3.92 12.94 5.48
C PRO A 85 2.53 12.73 6.11
N GLY A 86 1.54 12.49 5.27
CA GLY A 86 0.13 12.46 5.67
C GLY A 86 -0.29 11.18 6.39
N GLY A 87 0.31 10.04 6.03
CA GLY A 87 -0.01 8.72 6.58
C GLY A 87 -0.07 8.66 8.11
N PRO A 88 1.03 8.98 8.83
CA PRO A 88 1.07 8.92 10.30
C PRO A 88 0.07 9.87 10.98
N LEU A 89 -0.21 11.03 10.36
CA LEU A 89 -1.15 12.00 10.91
C LEU A 89 -2.60 11.52 10.76
N ILE A 90 -2.95 10.97 9.60
CA ILE A 90 -4.27 10.38 9.37
C ILE A 90 -4.55 9.30 10.40
N GLU A 91 -3.61 8.37 10.63
CA GLU A 91 -3.83 7.31 11.60
C GLU A 91 -3.97 7.82 13.02
N LYS A 92 -3.11 8.75 13.43
CA LYS A 92 -3.18 9.33 14.77
C LYS A 92 -4.54 9.98 15.04
N LEU A 93 -5.12 10.64 14.03
CA LEU A 93 -6.42 11.29 14.14
C LEU A 93 -7.57 10.28 14.01
N ALA A 94 -7.44 9.27 13.16
CA ALA A 94 -8.42 8.20 12.97
C ALA A 94 -8.72 7.46 14.28
N LYS A 95 -7.73 7.26 15.15
CA LYS A 95 -7.91 6.67 16.49
C LYS A 95 -8.90 7.42 17.39
N LYS A 96 -9.21 8.67 17.07
CA LYS A 96 -10.16 9.54 17.80
C LYS A 96 -11.47 9.75 17.04
N GLY A 97 -11.63 9.13 15.87
CA GLY A 97 -12.78 9.32 15.00
C GLY A 97 -13.72 8.11 15.00
N ASN A 98 -14.90 8.34 14.44
CA ASN A 98 -15.88 7.30 14.12
C ASN A 98 -15.79 6.91 12.64
N GLY A 99 -15.24 5.73 12.34
CA GLY A 99 -15.07 5.23 10.97
C GLY A 99 -16.38 4.92 10.24
N ALA A 100 -17.47 4.67 10.98
CA ALA A 100 -18.78 4.40 10.41
C ALA A 100 -19.53 5.67 9.96
N ARG A 101 -19.01 6.88 10.29
CA ARG A 101 -19.72 8.14 10.07
C ARG A 101 -19.85 8.48 8.59
N PHE A 102 -18.77 8.39 7.83
CA PHE A 102 -18.76 8.79 6.43
C PHE A 102 -18.64 7.59 5.49
N LYS A 103 -19.66 7.39 4.66
CA LYS A 103 -19.68 6.30 3.68
C LYS A 103 -18.85 6.67 2.45
N LEU A 104 -17.60 6.23 2.43
CA LEU A 104 -16.69 6.38 1.29
C LEU A 104 -16.81 5.21 0.30
N PRO A 105 -16.54 5.41 -1.00
CA PRO A 105 -16.67 4.36 -2.00
C PRO A 105 -15.52 3.34 -1.88
N ARG A 106 -15.88 2.05 -1.77
CA ARG A 106 -14.93 0.93 -1.81
C ARG A 106 -14.71 0.48 -3.26
N ALA A 107 -13.79 1.14 -3.96
CA ALA A 107 -13.49 0.81 -5.34
C ALA A 107 -12.92 -0.62 -5.46
N MET A 108 -13.20 -1.27 -6.60
CA MET A 108 -12.68 -2.60 -6.96
C MET A 108 -13.15 -3.78 -6.09
N ILE A 109 -13.85 -3.57 -4.98
CA ILE A 109 -14.45 -4.66 -4.18
C ILE A 109 -15.35 -5.54 -5.04
N LYS A 110 -15.29 -6.86 -4.83
CA LYS A 110 -16.02 -7.90 -5.59
C LYS A 110 -15.73 -7.96 -7.09
N ARG A 111 -14.74 -7.19 -7.61
CA ARG A 111 -14.24 -7.37 -8.98
C ARG A 111 -13.17 -8.45 -9.01
N SER A 112 -13.05 -9.12 -10.15
CA SER A 112 -11.97 -10.09 -10.39
C SER A 112 -10.59 -9.41 -10.42
N GLY A 113 -9.55 -10.20 -10.19
CA GLY A 113 -8.16 -9.73 -10.17
C GLY A 113 -7.76 -9.02 -8.87
N CYS A 114 -6.56 -8.46 -8.84
CA CYS A 114 -5.95 -7.89 -7.63
C CYS A 114 -5.60 -6.41 -7.77
N ASN A 115 -6.18 -5.73 -8.77
CA ASN A 115 -5.91 -4.32 -9.02
C ASN A 115 -6.58 -3.42 -7.98
N PHE A 116 -5.91 -2.30 -7.67
CA PHE A 116 -6.41 -1.24 -6.79
C PHE A 116 -6.85 -0.01 -7.58
N SER A 117 -7.67 0.83 -6.95
CA SER A 117 -7.98 2.19 -7.42
C SER A 117 -8.36 3.05 -6.22
N PHE A 118 -7.65 4.16 -6.03
CA PHE A 118 -7.83 5.08 -4.90
C PHE A 118 -8.27 6.48 -5.34
N SER A 119 -8.37 6.75 -6.65
CA SER A 119 -8.85 8.05 -7.15
C SER A 119 -10.30 8.37 -6.74
N GLY A 120 -11.17 7.35 -6.68
CA GLY A 120 -12.58 7.49 -6.32
C GLY A 120 -12.76 7.92 -4.86
N ILE A 121 -12.04 7.30 -3.93
CA ILE A 121 -12.12 7.65 -2.50
C ILE A 121 -11.58 9.06 -2.24
N LYS A 122 -10.48 9.45 -2.89
CA LYS A 122 -9.95 10.82 -2.83
C LYS A 122 -10.99 11.86 -3.29
N THR A 123 -11.70 11.57 -4.38
CA THR A 123 -12.74 12.46 -4.91
C THR A 123 -13.92 12.58 -3.94
N ALA A 124 -14.32 11.47 -3.32
CA ALA A 124 -15.37 11.47 -2.31
C ALA A 124 -14.98 12.29 -1.07
N VAL A 125 -13.74 12.14 -0.57
CA VAL A 125 -13.22 12.93 0.55
C VAL A 125 -13.16 14.42 0.20
N LYS A 126 -12.65 14.77 -0.99
CA LYS A 126 -12.63 16.17 -1.46
C LYS A 126 -14.03 16.79 -1.44
N ASN A 127 -15.02 16.08 -1.97
CA ASN A 127 -16.40 16.55 -2.01
C ASN A 127 -17.01 16.70 -0.61
N LEU A 128 -16.63 15.82 0.32
CA LEU A 128 -17.07 15.88 1.71
C LEU A 128 -16.52 17.12 2.41
N VAL A 129 -15.22 17.36 2.31
CA VAL A 129 -14.54 18.52 2.90
C VAL A 129 -15.04 19.84 2.32
N GLN A 130 -15.44 19.86 1.05
CA GLN A 130 -16.00 21.07 0.42
C GLN A 130 -17.43 21.40 0.85
N LYS A 131 -18.19 20.42 1.35
CA LYS A 131 -19.61 20.59 1.71
C LYS A 131 -19.81 20.89 3.20
N LEU A 132 -18.81 20.62 4.03
CA LEU A 132 -18.89 20.75 5.48
C LEU A 132 -17.92 21.83 5.95
N GLU A 133 -18.37 22.66 6.88
CA GLU A 133 -17.45 23.42 7.72
C GLU A 133 -16.84 22.43 8.72
N MET A 134 -15.60 22.02 8.45
CA MET A 134 -14.93 20.95 9.19
C MET A 134 -14.52 21.41 10.58
N SER A 135 -15.14 20.82 11.61
CA SER A 135 -14.61 20.84 12.98
C SER A 135 -13.44 19.86 13.14
N GLU A 136 -12.70 19.97 14.24
CA GLU A 136 -11.62 19.02 14.57
C GLU A 136 -12.13 17.57 14.67
N GLN A 137 -13.36 17.37 15.18
CA GLN A 137 -13.96 16.04 15.25
C GLN A 137 -14.33 15.51 13.87
N ASP A 138 -14.81 16.38 12.96
CA ASP A 138 -15.07 15.97 11.58
C ASP A 138 -13.80 15.47 10.91
N VAL A 139 -12.66 16.14 11.14
CA VAL A 139 -11.37 15.70 10.59
C VAL A 139 -11.00 14.31 11.10
N CYS A 140 -11.16 14.07 12.41
CA CYS A 140 -10.90 12.75 13.00
C CYS A 140 -11.81 11.68 12.38
N ASP A 141 -13.09 11.96 12.21
CA ASP A 141 -14.07 11.03 11.64
C ASP A 141 -13.81 10.77 10.14
N VAL A 142 -13.36 11.76 9.37
CA VAL A 142 -12.93 11.56 7.98
C VAL A 142 -11.70 10.68 7.91
N CYS A 143 -10.69 10.91 8.77
CA CYS A 143 -9.50 10.06 8.86
C CYS A 143 -9.88 8.61 9.19
N ALA A 144 -10.76 8.40 10.17
CA ALA A 144 -11.25 7.08 10.56
C ALA A 144 -12.01 6.39 9.43
N SER A 145 -12.96 7.11 8.80
CA SER A 145 -13.77 6.56 7.71
C SER A 145 -12.92 6.23 6.47
N PHE A 146 -11.88 7.03 6.21
CA PHE A 146 -10.91 6.79 5.14
C PHE A 146 -10.09 5.53 5.42
N GLN A 147 -9.53 5.39 6.62
CA GLN A 147 -8.77 4.18 6.98
C GLN A 147 -9.64 2.93 6.94
N GLU A 148 -10.86 2.96 7.47
CA GLU A 148 -11.78 1.82 7.43
C GLU A 148 -12.06 1.39 5.98
N CYS A 149 -12.33 2.35 5.09
CA CYS A 149 -12.55 2.08 3.67
C CYS A 149 -11.31 1.48 2.99
N ILE A 150 -10.10 1.96 3.32
CA ILE A 150 -8.85 1.39 2.81
C ILE A 150 -8.65 -0.04 3.32
N SER A 151 -8.91 -0.30 4.60
CA SER A 151 -8.82 -1.63 5.18
C SER A 151 -9.76 -2.61 4.51
N ASP A 152 -11.02 -2.22 4.26
CA ASP A 152 -11.99 -3.03 3.51
C ASP A 152 -11.45 -3.41 2.13
N ILE A 153 -10.89 -2.45 1.39
CA ILE A 153 -10.32 -2.68 0.06
C ILE A 153 -9.12 -3.62 0.14
N LEU A 154 -8.20 -3.39 1.08
CA LEU A 154 -7.01 -4.22 1.24
C LEU A 154 -7.38 -5.67 1.55
N LEU A 155 -8.30 -5.91 2.49
CA LEU A 155 -8.73 -7.26 2.87
C LEU A 155 -9.34 -8.03 1.70
N ASP A 156 -10.23 -7.39 0.94
CA ASP A 156 -10.86 -7.98 -0.22
C ASP A 156 -9.83 -8.27 -1.34
N ARG A 157 -8.89 -7.35 -1.60
CA ARG A 157 -7.84 -7.58 -2.60
C ARG A 157 -6.79 -8.63 -2.18
N VAL A 158 -6.43 -8.71 -0.89
CA VAL A 158 -5.58 -9.78 -0.34
C VAL A 158 -6.24 -11.14 -0.53
N SER A 159 -7.54 -11.24 -0.22
CA SER A 159 -8.30 -12.47 -0.40
C SER A 159 -8.28 -12.93 -1.87
N ASN A 160 -8.47 -12.00 -2.80
CA ASN A 160 -8.34 -12.29 -4.23
C ASN A 160 -6.94 -12.73 -4.65
N ALA A 161 -5.89 -12.13 -4.09
CA ALA A 161 -4.51 -12.47 -4.40
C ALA A 161 -4.17 -13.91 -3.96
N ILE A 162 -4.67 -14.33 -2.80
CA ILE A 162 -4.53 -15.72 -2.31
C ILE A 162 -5.25 -16.69 -3.26
N ILE A 163 -6.52 -16.42 -3.61
CA ILE A 163 -7.29 -17.25 -4.53
C ILE A 163 -6.62 -17.33 -5.91
N MET A 164 -6.08 -16.22 -6.40
CA MET A 164 -5.39 -16.18 -7.69
C MET A 164 -4.09 -17.00 -7.65
N ALA A 165 -3.33 -16.96 -6.56
CA ALA A 165 -2.15 -17.80 -6.40
C ALA A 165 -2.49 -19.30 -6.42
N GLU A 166 -3.58 -19.69 -5.74
CA GLU A 166 -4.10 -21.06 -5.79
C GLU A 166 -4.51 -21.47 -7.21
N SER A 167 -5.19 -20.59 -7.95
CA SER A 167 -5.60 -20.86 -9.34
C SER A 167 -4.42 -21.06 -10.31
N LEU A 168 -3.25 -20.52 -9.96
CA LEU A 168 -2.00 -20.71 -10.71
C LEU A 168 -1.26 -21.99 -10.29
N ASN A 169 -1.84 -22.82 -9.41
CA ASN A 169 -1.21 -23.98 -8.78
C ASN A 169 0.09 -23.63 -8.03
N ILE A 170 0.19 -22.42 -7.50
CA ILE A 170 1.34 -21.97 -6.70
C ILE A 170 0.97 -22.06 -5.24
N LYS A 171 1.63 -22.98 -4.51
CA LYS A 171 1.46 -23.11 -3.06
C LYS A 171 2.26 -22.02 -2.34
N ILE A 172 1.55 -20.99 -1.87
CA ILE A 172 2.12 -19.92 -1.05
C ILE A 172 2.17 -20.38 0.40
N ASN A 173 3.35 -20.29 1.04
CA ASN A 173 3.50 -20.62 2.46
C ASN A 173 3.53 -19.37 3.34
N ASP A 174 3.98 -18.24 2.79
CA ASP A 174 4.16 -16.99 3.50
C ASP A 174 3.47 -15.84 2.75
N PHE A 175 2.85 -14.94 3.50
CA PHE A 175 2.35 -13.65 3.00
C PHE A 175 3.15 -12.53 3.64
N VAL A 176 3.82 -11.75 2.81
CA VAL A 176 4.70 -10.67 3.21
C VAL A 176 4.04 -9.35 2.85
N ILE A 177 3.97 -8.43 3.81
CA ILE A 177 3.58 -7.04 3.54
C ILE A 177 4.81 -6.16 3.69
N THR A 178 5.18 -5.48 2.63
CA THR A 178 6.29 -4.52 2.65
C THR A 178 5.67 -3.14 2.58
N ALA A 179 5.59 -2.46 3.73
CA ALA A 179 5.00 -1.13 3.86
C ALA A 179 6.04 -0.10 4.32
N GLU A 180 6.17 1.02 3.60
CA GLU A 180 6.89 2.20 4.12
C GLU A 180 6.01 3.06 5.04
N LEU A 181 4.71 2.80 5.04
CA LEU A 181 3.75 3.41 5.93
C LEU A 181 3.79 2.60 7.22
N GLN A 182 4.56 3.08 8.21
CA GLN A 182 4.92 2.39 9.47
C GLN A 182 3.76 1.82 10.31
N GLN A 183 2.51 1.94 9.85
CA GLN A 183 1.41 2.13 10.78
C GLN A 183 -0.01 1.80 10.20
N ILE A 184 -0.14 1.50 8.90
CA ILE A 184 -1.45 1.14 8.25
C ILE A 184 -2.02 -0.23 8.66
N ILE A 185 -1.26 -1.08 9.34
CA ILE A 185 -1.59 -2.50 9.56
C ILE A 185 -1.57 -2.89 11.06
N SER A 186 -1.71 -1.92 11.96
CA SER A 186 -1.83 -2.18 13.41
C SER A 186 -3.27 -2.13 13.88
#